data_AF-A0A2A6RFT7-F1
#
_entry.id   AF-A0A2A6RFT7-F1
#
_cell.length_a   1.000
_cell.length_b   1.000
_cell.length_c   1.000
_cell.angle_alpha   90.00
_cell.angle_beta   90.00
_cell.angle_gamma   90.00
#
_symmetry.space_group_name_H-M   'P 1'
#
loop_
_entity.id
_entity.type
_entity.pdbx_description
1 polymer ?
#
loop_
_entity_poly.entity_id
_entity_poly.type
_entity_poly.pdbx_seq_one_letter_code
_entity_poly.pdbx_strand_id
1 'polypeptide(L)'
;MSEEQMQPYQQEAMLRLRALLADPASDPIEIAASYVTVLSEHLVQFARQGYRRDGVGVIEIDLRGIDLRTATGTAPIAYYPADAGSDEWPVNVEEVLASYNPPNEVVVLLFQDQSEPQIFVLE
;
A
#
# COMPACT_ATOMS: atom_id res chain seq x y z
N MET A 1 -9.44 24.57 10.85
CA MET A 1 -8.89 23.68 9.82
C MET A 1 -9.45 22.31 10.14
N SER A 2 -10.33 21.82 9.29
CA SER A 2 -11.24 20.73 9.60
C SER A 2 -10.46 19.44 9.84
N GLU A 3 -10.70 18.80 10.99
CA GLU A 3 -10.42 17.38 11.16
C GLU A 3 -11.29 16.65 10.12
N GLU A 4 -10.69 16.28 8.99
CA GLU A 4 -11.28 15.28 8.11
C GLU A 4 -11.64 14.08 8.99
N GLN A 5 -12.91 13.69 8.97
CA GLN A 5 -13.41 12.56 9.74
C GLN A 5 -12.71 11.30 9.20
N MET A 6 -11.58 10.92 9.78
CA MET A 6 -10.95 9.62 9.53
C MET A 6 -12.03 8.56 9.67
N GLN A 7 -12.15 7.70 8.66
CA GLN A 7 -13.15 6.65 8.70
C GLN A 7 -12.84 5.70 9.87
N PRO A 8 -13.86 5.13 10.54
CA PRO A 8 -13.65 4.28 11.73
C PRO A 8 -12.62 3.16 11.54
N TYR A 9 -12.57 2.58 10.34
CA TYR A 9 -11.61 1.53 9.99
C TYR A 9 -10.16 2.04 9.93
N GLN A 10 -9.93 3.27 9.49
CA GLN A 10 -8.59 3.88 9.47
C GLN A 10 -8.14 4.23 10.88
N GLN A 11 -9.06 4.67 11.73
CA GLN A 11 -8.76 4.93 13.14
C GLN A 11 -8.33 3.64 13.85
N GLU A 12 -9.02 2.52 13.59
CA GLU A 12 -8.63 1.21 14.09
C GLU A 12 -7.27 0.77 13.53
N ALA A 13 -7.03 0.92 12.22
CA ALA A 13 -5.75 0.62 11.60
C ALA A 13 -4.59 1.46 12.17
N MET A 14 -4.84 2.75 12.45
CA MET A 14 -3.87 3.65 13.07
C MET A 14 -3.54 3.23 14.51
N LEU A 15 -4.56 2.85 15.29
CA LEU A 15 -4.37 2.33 16.64
C LEU A 15 -3.58 1.01 16.62
N ARG A 16 -3.91 0.11 15.69
CA ARG A 16 -3.18 -1.15 15.48
C ARG A 16 -1.72 -0.90 15.11
N LEU A 17 -1.47 -0.02 14.14
CA LEU A 17 -0.12 0.32 13.73
C LEU A 17 0.69 0.90 14.90
N ARG A 18 0.10 1.80 15.68
CA ARG A 18 0.75 2.35 16.89
C ARG A 18 1.10 1.27 17.91
N ALA A 19 0.21 0.30 18.12
CA ALA A 19 0.48 -0.82 19.02
C ALA A 19 1.65 -1.68 18.52
N LEU A 20 1.68 -2.02 17.22
CA LEU A 20 2.76 -2.80 16.61
C LEU A 20 4.10 -2.06 16.61
N LEU A 21 4.10 -0.74 16.38
CA LEU A 21 5.31 0.07 16.40
C LEU A 21 5.89 0.22 17.82
N ALA A 22 5.03 0.20 18.85
CA ALA A 22 5.46 0.31 20.24
C ALA A 22 6.08 -0.99 20.78
N ASP A 23 5.81 -2.14 20.16
CA ASP A 23 6.36 -3.44 20.54
C ASP A 23 7.56 -3.83 19.65
N PRO A 24 8.78 -3.89 20.23
CA PRO A 24 9.98 -4.31 19.50
C PRO A 24 9.91 -5.75 18.96
N ALA A 25 9.05 -6.61 19.54
CA ALA A 25 8.89 -8.00 19.12
C ALA A 25 7.87 -8.18 17.98
N SER A 26 7.13 -7.13 17.60
CA SER A 26 6.14 -7.22 16.52
C SER A 26 6.78 -7.56 15.17
N ASP A 27 6.09 -8.34 14.36
CA ASP A 27 6.55 -8.74 13.04
C ASP A 27 6.59 -7.51 12.09
N PRO A 28 7.73 -7.21 11.44
CA PRO A 28 7.80 -6.19 10.40
C PRO A 28 6.77 -6.36 9.28
N ILE A 29 6.38 -7.61 8.96
CA ILE A 29 5.32 -7.91 7.97
C ILE A 29 3.97 -7.36 8.42
N GLU A 30 3.60 -7.56 9.68
CA GLU A 30 2.34 -7.04 10.21
C GLU A 30 2.34 -5.51 10.29
N ILE A 31 3.49 -4.91 10.63
CA ILE A 31 3.66 -3.45 10.62
C ILE A 31 3.45 -2.90 9.22
N ALA A 32 4.10 -3.51 8.21
CA ALA A 32 4.01 -3.08 6.82
C ALA A 32 2.58 -3.20 6.28
N ALA A 33 1.89 -4.32 6.53
CA ALA A 33 0.49 -4.49 6.14
C ALA A 33 -0.43 -3.46 6.81
N SER A 34 -0.26 -3.23 8.13
CA SER A 34 -1.03 -2.22 8.85
C SER A 34 -0.76 -0.80 8.36
N TYR A 35 0.47 -0.52 7.90
CA TYR A 35 0.85 0.76 7.30
C TYR A 35 0.11 1.01 5.99
N VAL A 36 -0.02 0.01 5.11
CA VAL A 36 -0.82 0.13 3.88
C VAL A 36 -2.28 0.47 4.19
N THR A 37 -2.89 -0.19 5.18
CA THR A 37 -4.27 0.11 5.58
C THR A 37 -4.43 1.53 6.11
N VAL A 38 -3.46 2.03 6.89
CA VAL A 38 -3.48 3.42 7.37
C VAL A 38 -3.44 4.42 6.22
N LEU A 39 -2.70 4.11 5.14
CA LEU A 39 -2.58 4.96 3.98
C LEU A 39 -3.70 4.79 2.94
N SER A 40 -4.65 3.87 3.14
CA SER A 40 -5.56 3.39 2.09
C SER A 40 -6.22 4.51 1.29
N GLU A 41 -6.82 5.51 1.96
CA GLU A 41 -7.47 6.63 1.29
C GLU A 41 -6.50 7.47 0.45
N HIS A 42 -5.30 7.74 0.97
CA HIS A 42 -4.28 8.47 0.23
C HIS A 42 -3.83 7.67 -1.00
N LEU A 43 -3.64 6.37 -0.85
CA LEU A 43 -3.30 5.47 -1.96
C LEU A 43 -4.43 5.45 -3.01
N VAL A 44 -5.69 5.42 -2.59
CA VAL A 44 -6.83 5.47 -3.51
C VAL A 44 -6.86 6.79 -4.29
N GLN A 45 -6.65 7.93 -3.62
CA GLN A 45 -6.60 9.22 -4.31
C GLN A 45 -5.39 9.33 -5.25
N PHE A 46 -4.24 8.81 -4.85
CA PHE A 46 -3.03 8.78 -5.68
C PHE A 46 -3.22 7.91 -6.93
N ALA A 47 -3.75 6.69 -6.79
CA ALA A 47 -4.06 5.81 -7.90
C ALA A 47 -5.10 6.41 -8.85
N ARG A 48 -6.11 7.12 -8.35
CA ARG A 48 -7.10 7.81 -9.22
C ARG A 48 -6.45 8.87 -10.13
N GLN A 49 -5.40 9.54 -9.65
CA GLN A 49 -4.65 10.50 -10.47
C GLN A 49 -3.79 9.77 -11.51
N GLY A 50 -3.11 8.70 -11.10
CA GLY A 50 -2.35 7.82 -12.00
C GLY A 50 -3.23 7.22 -13.09
N TYR A 51 -4.36 6.62 -12.72
CA TYR A 51 -5.31 5.98 -13.63
C TYR A 51 -5.83 6.93 -14.72
N ARG A 52 -6.15 8.18 -14.37
CA ARG A 52 -6.59 9.18 -15.35
C ARG A 52 -5.50 9.56 -16.35
N ARG A 53 -4.23 9.43 -15.97
CA ARG A 53 -3.07 9.79 -16.79
C ARG A 53 -2.59 8.61 -17.64
N ASP A 54 -2.46 7.44 -17.03
CA ASP A 54 -1.71 6.30 -17.57
C ASP A 54 -2.58 5.04 -17.78
N GLY A 55 -3.86 5.06 -17.39
CA GLY A 55 -4.77 3.91 -17.51
C GLY A 55 -4.61 2.91 -16.36
N VAL A 56 -5.03 1.66 -16.57
CA VAL A 56 -4.98 0.56 -15.57
C VAL A 56 -3.55 0.37 -15.06
N GLY A 57 -3.38 0.07 -13.76
CA GLY A 57 -2.05 -0.04 -13.16
C GLY A 57 -2.06 -0.30 -11.66
N VAL A 58 -0.86 -0.35 -11.09
CA VAL A 58 -0.60 -0.69 -9.69
C VAL A 58 0.09 0.46 -8.97
N ILE A 59 -0.11 0.56 -7.65
CA ILE A 59 0.79 1.30 -6.78
C ILE A 59 1.85 0.34 -6.27
N GLU A 60 3.10 0.77 -6.27
CA GLU A 60 4.20 0.09 -5.58
C GLU A 60 4.58 0.85 -4.31
N ILE A 61 4.73 0.11 -3.21
CA ILE A 61 5.30 0.58 -1.96
C ILE A 61 6.49 -0.30 -1.61
N ASP A 62 7.69 0.27 -1.68
CA ASP A 62 8.93 -0.46 -1.38
C ASP A 62 9.47 -0.09 0.00
N LEU A 63 9.36 -1.02 0.95
CA LEU A 63 9.88 -0.90 2.31
C LEU A 63 11.17 -1.69 2.54
N ARG A 64 11.80 -2.23 1.49
CA ARG A 64 13.10 -2.91 1.63
C ARG A 64 14.15 -1.92 2.16
N GLY A 65 14.87 -2.33 3.20
CA GLY A 65 15.83 -1.48 3.92
C GLY A 65 15.19 -0.39 4.79
N ILE A 66 13.86 -0.34 4.93
CA ILE A 66 13.14 0.65 5.74
C ILE A 66 12.54 -0.02 6.97
N ASP A 67 13.04 0.35 8.16
CA ASP A 67 12.37 0.04 9.41
C ASP A 67 11.39 1.16 9.78
N LEU A 68 10.09 0.89 9.60
CA LEU A 68 9.00 1.82 9.90
C LEU A 68 8.97 2.31 11.36
N ARG A 69 9.66 1.63 12.29
CA ARG A 69 9.80 2.10 13.68
C ARG A 69 10.70 3.32 13.83
N THR A 70 11.66 3.47 12.92
CA THR A 70 12.71 4.49 12.99
C THR A 70 12.70 5.44 11.80
N ALA A 71 11.90 5.13 10.77
CA ALA A 71 11.77 5.94 9.58
C ALA A 71 11.30 7.37 9.90
N THR A 72 12.08 8.36 9.47
CA THR A 72 11.73 9.79 9.56
C THR A 72 11.18 10.35 8.26
N GLY A 73 11.14 9.54 7.20
CA GLY A 73 10.65 9.89 5.87
C GLY A 73 9.40 9.10 5.48
N THR A 74 8.84 9.41 4.31
CA THR A 74 7.75 8.65 3.71
C THR A 74 8.30 7.46 2.92
N ALA A 75 7.59 6.34 2.93
CA ALA A 75 7.90 5.22 2.05
C ALA A 75 7.92 5.69 0.57
N PRO A 76 8.81 5.16 -0.27
CA PRO A 76 8.70 5.29 -1.72
C PRO A 76 7.35 4.75 -2.18
N ILE A 77 6.53 5.61 -2.77
CA ILE A 77 5.24 5.26 -3.36
C ILE A 77 5.26 5.67 -4.82
N ALA A 78 5.05 4.73 -5.72
CA ALA A 78 5.05 4.95 -7.16
C ALA A 78 3.79 4.35 -7.80
N TYR A 79 3.37 4.91 -8.93
CA TYR A 79 2.31 4.35 -9.76
C TYR A 79 2.93 3.84 -11.05
N TYR A 80 2.62 2.61 -11.42
CA TYR A 80 3.07 1.99 -12.65
C TYR A 80 1.86 1.53 -13.48
N PRO A 81 1.78 1.87 -14.77
CA PRO A 81 0.76 1.33 -15.64
C PRO A 81 0.96 -0.18 -15.80
N ALA A 82 -0.13 -0.92 -16.04
CA ALA A 82 -0.14 -2.38 -16.08
C ALA A 82 0.79 -2.95 -17.18
N ASP A 83 1.00 -2.20 -18.26
CA ASP A 83 1.87 -2.58 -19.38
C ASP A 83 3.36 -2.27 -19.13
N ALA A 84 3.70 -1.57 -18.04
CA ALA A 84 5.10 -1.38 -17.67
C ALA A 84 5.78 -2.73 -17.42
N GLY A 85 5.11 -3.59 -16.64
CA GLY A 85 5.64 -4.88 -16.20
C GLY A 85 6.93 -4.74 -15.39
N SER A 86 7.09 -5.54 -14.34
CA SER A 86 8.37 -5.64 -13.64
C SER A 86 8.66 -7.09 -13.34
N ASP A 87 9.93 -7.49 -13.51
CA ASP A 87 10.42 -8.81 -13.10
C ASP A 87 10.23 -9.04 -11.59
N GLU A 88 10.05 -7.97 -10.81
CA GLU A 88 9.82 -8.04 -9.37
C GLU A 88 8.34 -8.19 -8.99
N TRP A 89 7.39 -7.97 -9.91
CA TRP A 89 5.98 -8.07 -9.56
C TRP A 89 5.57 -9.51 -9.23
N PRO A 90 4.69 -9.71 -8.22
CA PRO A 90 4.23 -11.03 -7.85
C PRO A 90 3.49 -11.72 -9.01
N VAL A 91 3.72 -13.03 -9.17
CA VAL A 91 3.29 -13.82 -10.33
C VAL A 91 1.78 -13.81 -10.60
N ASN A 92 0.96 -13.52 -9.58
CA ASN A 92 -0.49 -13.45 -9.67
C ASN A 92 -1.02 -12.03 -9.93
N VAL A 93 -0.15 -11.02 -10.11
CA VAL A 93 -0.57 -9.63 -10.36
C VAL A 93 -1.40 -9.50 -11.63
N GLU A 94 -1.07 -10.23 -12.69
CA GLU A 94 -1.80 -10.17 -13.96
C GLU A 94 -3.25 -10.64 -13.81
N GLU A 95 -3.48 -11.69 -13.02
CA GLU A 95 -4.82 -12.20 -12.72
C GLU A 95 -5.64 -11.14 -11.96
N VAL A 96 -5.03 -10.51 -10.95
CA VAL A 96 -5.67 -9.43 -10.18
C VAL A 96 -6.01 -8.24 -11.07
N LEU A 97 -5.07 -7.81 -11.91
CA LEU A 97 -5.25 -6.70 -12.85
C LEU A 97 -6.32 -6.99 -13.91
N ALA A 98 -6.56 -8.26 -14.25
CA ALA A 98 -7.62 -8.66 -15.17
C ALA A 98 -9.03 -8.65 -14.52
N SER A 99 -9.12 -8.78 -13.20
CA SER A 99 -10.40 -8.93 -12.49
C SER A 99 -10.83 -7.73 -11.65
N TYR A 100 -9.92 -6.83 -11.28
CA TYR A 100 -10.24 -5.69 -10.43
C TYR A 100 -11.05 -4.62 -11.17
N ASN A 101 -11.66 -3.69 -10.42
CA ASN A 101 -12.52 -2.63 -10.92
C ASN A 101 -11.84 -1.24 -10.83
N PRO A 102 -11.06 -0.78 -11.83
CA PRO A 102 -10.21 0.41 -11.72
C PRO A 102 -10.90 1.73 -11.32
N PRO A 103 -12.19 1.96 -11.62
CA PRO A 103 -12.94 3.11 -11.09
C PRO A 103 -13.07 3.16 -9.56
N ASN A 104 -13.12 2.00 -8.90
CA ASN A 104 -13.44 1.87 -7.47
C ASN A 104 -12.32 1.20 -6.67
N GLU A 105 -11.55 0.32 -7.30
CA GLU A 105 -10.54 -0.51 -6.67
C GLU A 105 -9.13 -0.09 -7.08
N VAL A 106 -8.19 -0.29 -6.17
CA VAL A 106 -6.77 0.01 -6.36
C VAL A 106 -5.92 -1.17 -5.96
N VAL A 107 -5.03 -1.58 -6.86
CA VAL A 107 -4.05 -2.64 -6.60
C VAL A 107 -2.77 -2.02 -6.04
N VAL A 108 -2.33 -2.48 -4.87
CA VAL A 108 -1.07 -2.08 -4.23
C VAL A 108 -0.17 -3.30 -4.11
N LEU A 109 1.07 -3.16 -4.57
CA LEU A 109 2.16 -4.10 -4.38
C LEU A 109 3.05 -3.58 -3.25
N LEU A 110 3.22 -4.39 -2.21
CA LEU A 110 4.05 -4.09 -1.06
C LEU A 110 5.29 -4.99 -1.06
N PHE A 111 6.47 -4.36 -1.07
CA PHE A 111 7.75 -5.04 -0.97
C PHE A 111 8.36 -4.79 0.40
N GLN A 112 8.90 -5.84 1.02
CA GLN A 112 9.52 -5.78 2.33
C GLN A 112 10.64 -6.83 2.43
N ASP A 113 11.69 -6.53 3.17
CA ASP A 113 12.78 -7.47 3.41
C ASP A 113 12.26 -8.79 4.01
N GLN A 114 12.80 -9.90 3.50
CA GLN A 114 12.53 -11.26 3.99
C GLN A 114 11.06 -11.71 3.85
N SER A 115 10.27 -11.04 3.00
CA SER A 115 8.90 -11.40 2.66
C SER A 115 8.73 -11.52 1.14
N GLU A 116 7.77 -12.33 0.71
CA GLU A 116 7.30 -12.28 -0.68
C GLU A 116 6.51 -10.99 -0.90
N PRO A 117 6.48 -10.43 -2.13
CA PRO A 117 5.66 -9.27 -2.43
C PRO A 117 4.18 -9.54 -2.13
N GLN A 118 3.52 -8.62 -1.45
CA GLN A 118 2.12 -8.74 -1.07
C GLN A 118 1.24 -7.89 -1.98
N ILE A 119 0.06 -8.41 -2.32
CA ILE A 119 -0.93 -7.70 -3.13
C ILE A 119 -2.10 -7.29 -2.23
N PHE A 120 -2.45 -6.01 -2.25
CA PHE A 120 -3.65 -5.48 -1.62
C PHE A 120 -4.58 -4.93 -2.70
N VAL A 121 -5.87 -5.21 -2.58
CA VAL A 121 -6.93 -4.54 -3.35
C VAL A 121 -7.73 -3.67 -2.39
N LEU A 122 -7.71 -2.37 -2.62
CA LEU A 122 -8.32 -1.34 -1.77
C LEU A 122 -9.56 -0.76 -2.45
N GLU A 123 -10.61 -0.45 -1.69
CA GLU A 123 -11.88 0.18 -2.13
C GLU A 123 -12.02 1.63 -1.62
#